data_AF-A0A510NV27-F1
#
_entry.id   AF-A0A510NV27-F1
#
_cell.length_a   1.000
_cell.length_b   1.000
_cell.length_c   1.000
_cell.angle_alpha   90.00
_cell.angle_beta   90.00
_cell.angle_gamma   90.00
#
_symmetry.space_group_name_H-M   'P 1'
#
loop_
_entity.id
_entity.type
_entity.pdbx_description
1 polymer ?
#
loop_
_entity_poly.entity_id
_entity_poly.type
_entity_poly.pdbx_seq_one_letter_code
_entity_poly.pdbx_strand_id
1 'polypeptide(L)'
;MVDHVTDFLLDKALGWPSGVAINKVDTHHHYVPSFYAKAVEDAGGDPSGWPTPHWTPLRSELLMKHMGIQTAILSVTAPGACILEGQASYALARKLNESGAELRDKNPQKFGFF
;
A
#
# COMPACT_ATOMS: atom_id res chain seq x y z
N MET A 1 -12.40 -10.92 2.06
CA MET A 1 -12.25 -12.40 2.07
C MET A 1 -11.92 -12.92 0.67
N VAL A 2 -12.63 -12.47 -0.37
CA VAL A 2 -12.33 -12.83 -1.78
C VAL A 2 -10.95 -12.32 -2.22
N ASP A 3 -10.57 -11.10 -1.82
CA ASP A 3 -9.29 -10.50 -2.25
C ASP A 3 -8.06 -11.29 -1.76
N HIS A 4 -8.11 -11.84 -0.54
CA HIS A 4 -7.03 -12.64 0.00
C HIS A 4 -6.83 -13.97 -0.74
N VAL A 5 -7.91 -14.57 -1.24
CA VAL A 5 -7.84 -15.80 -2.05
C VAL A 5 -7.20 -15.48 -3.40
N THR A 6 -7.61 -14.40 -4.05
CA THR A 6 -7.02 -13.95 -5.32
C THR A 6 -5.53 -13.62 -5.15
N ASP A 7 -5.16 -12.94 -4.07
CA ASP A 7 -3.78 -12.56 -3.79
C ASP A 7 -2.87 -13.80 -3.63
N PHE A 8 -3.35 -14.81 -2.91
CA PHE A 8 -2.62 -16.07 -2.73
C PHE A 8 -2.53 -16.91 -4.01
N LEU A 9 -3.52 -16.83 -4.90
CA LEU A 9 -3.45 -17.49 -6.21
C LEU A 9 -2.42 -16.81 -7.13
N LEU A 10 -2.38 -15.47 -7.14
CA LEU A 10 -1.39 -14.71 -7.91
C LEU A 10 0.04 -14.95 -7.40
N ASP A 11 0.22 -15.05 -6.09
CA ASP A 11 1.48 -15.41 -5.43
C ASP A 11 2.09 -16.70 -6.00
N LYS A 12 1.28 -17.76 -6.06
CA LYS A 12 1.70 -19.08 -6.54
C LYS A 12 1.96 -19.13 -8.05
N ALA A 13 1.29 -18.28 -8.82
CA ALA A 13 1.37 -18.29 -10.27
C ALA A 13 2.66 -17.63 -10.81
N LEU A 14 3.25 -16.69 -10.07
CA LEU A 14 4.31 -15.80 -10.58
C LEU A 14 5.75 -16.34 -10.47
N GLY A 15 5.96 -17.58 -10.00
CA GLY A 15 7.25 -18.28 -10.12
C GLY A 15 8.44 -17.57 -9.47
N TRP A 16 8.30 -17.20 -8.20
CA TRP A 16 9.31 -16.40 -7.49
C TRP A 16 10.53 -17.20 -7.00
N PRO A 17 11.72 -16.58 -6.91
CA PRO A 17 12.89 -17.22 -6.33
C PRO A 17 12.63 -17.63 -4.87
N SER A 18 12.88 -18.90 -4.54
CA SER A 18 12.81 -19.38 -3.16
C SER A 18 14.13 -19.13 -2.41
N GLY A 19 14.07 -18.98 -1.09
CA GLY A 19 15.26 -18.89 -0.23
C GLY A 19 15.93 -17.51 -0.13
N VAL A 20 15.25 -16.43 -0.52
CA VAL A 20 15.76 -15.07 -0.30
C VAL A 20 15.83 -14.78 1.20
N ALA A 21 16.98 -14.30 1.67
CA ALA A 21 17.14 -13.85 3.05
C ALA A 21 16.25 -12.62 3.33
N ILE A 22 15.54 -12.62 4.47
CA ILE A 22 14.69 -11.51 4.88
C ILE A 22 15.52 -10.54 5.74
N ASN A 23 16.13 -9.54 5.12
CA ASN A 23 17.05 -8.61 5.79
C ASN A 23 17.09 -7.19 5.20
N LYS A 24 16.17 -6.86 4.29
CA LYS A 24 16.13 -5.53 3.66
C LYS A 24 15.11 -4.60 4.32
N VAL A 25 15.40 -3.30 4.29
CA VAL A 25 14.42 -2.24 4.59
C VAL A 25 14.06 -1.56 3.28
N ASP A 26 12.78 -1.57 2.94
CA ASP A 26 12.23 -0.85 1.78
C ASP A 26 11.69 0.50 2.26
N THR A 27 12.36 1.58 1.86
CA THR A 27 11.98 2.94 2.24
C THR A 27 11.07 3.62 1.22
N HIS A 28 10.68 2.93 0.15
CA HIS A 28 9.84 3.47 -0.92
C HIS A 28 8.74 2.46 -1.27
N HIS A 29 7.86 2.20 -0.31
CA HIS A 29 6.78 1.25 -0.45
C HIS A 29 5.42 1.97 -0.40
N HIS A 30 4.72 2.01 -1.53
CA HIS A 30 3.42 2.68 -1.55
C HIS A 30 2.30 1.82 -0.96
N TYR A 31 1.38 2.46 -0.25
CA TYR A 31 0.10 1.88 0.12
C TYR A 31 -1.05 2.70 -0.47
N VAL A 32 -2.10 2.00 -0.89
CA VAL A 32 -3.27 2.59 -1.56
C VAL A 32 -4.54 2.05 -0.91
N PRO A 33 -4.92 2.55 0.28
CA PRO A 33 -6.16 2.12 0.93
C PRO A 33 -7.37 2.33 0.01
N SER A 34 -8.37 1.44 0.10
CA SER A 34 -9.54 1.49 -0.79
C SER A 34 -10.29 2.83 -0.75
N PHE A 35 -10.34 3.50 0.42
CA PHE A 35 -10.94 4.82 0.53
C PHE A 35 -10.17 5.91 -0.22
N TYR A 36 -8.85 5.78 -0.34
CA TYR A 36 -8.03 6.70 -1.12
C TYR A 36 -8.14 6.40 -2.61
N ALA A 37 -8.12 5.12 -3.00
CA ALA A 37 -8.38 4.73 -4.38
C ALA A 37 -9.73 5.26 -4.88
N LYS A 38 -10.77 5.18 -4.04
CA LYS A 38 -12.08 5.78 -4.34
C LYS A 38 -12.02 7.30 -4.47
N ALA A 39 -11.28 8.00 -3.60
CA ALA A 39 -11.13 9.45 -3.70
C ALA A 39 -10.44 9.87 -5.02
N VAL A 40 -9.48 9.08 -5.51
CA VAL A 40 -8.83 9.30 -6.81
C VAL A 40 -9.80 9.05 -7.96
N GLU A 41 -10.57 7.96 -7.91
CA GLU A 41 -11.61 7.67 -8.91
C GLU A 41 -12.68 8.77 -8.97
N ASP A 42 -13.20 9.19 -7.81
CA ASP A 42 -14.23 10.23 -7.70
C ASP A 42 -13.72 11.60 -8.20
N ALA A 43 -12.40 11.84 -8.16
CA ALA A 43 -11.75 13.05 -8.68
C ALA A 43 -11.43 12.98 -10.18
N GLY A 44 -11.80 11.90 -10.88
CA GLY A 44 -11.57 11.73 -12.32
C GLY A 44 -10.34 10.90 -12.68
N GLY A 45 -9.71 10.24 -11.71
CA GLY A 45 -8.56 9.36 -11.91
C GLY A 45 -7.22 10.01 -11.51
N ASP A 46 -6.13 9.24 -11.65
CA ASP A 46 -4.78 9.71 -11.38
C ASP A 46 -4.38 10.77 -12.44
N PRO A 47 -3.99 12.00 -12.04
CA PRO A 47 -3.58 13.05 -12.97
C PRO A 47 -2.40 12.67 -13.87
N SER A 48 -1.60 11.68 -13.50
CA SER A 48 -0.49 11.16 -14.30
C SER A 48 -0.92 10.17 -15.39
N GLY A 49 -2.20 9.77 -15.42
CA GLY A 49 -2.78 8.88 -16.43
C GLY A 49 -2.61 7.38 -16.14
N TRP A 50 -2.06 7.00 -14.98
CA TRP A 50 -1.92 5.60 -14.59
C TRP A 50 -3.17 5.06 -13.89
N PRO A 51 -3.53 3.78 -14.07
CA PRO A 51 -4.59 3.17 -13.28
C PRO A 51 -4.17 3.11 -11.81
N THR A 52 -5.08 3.47 -10.91
CA THR A 52 -4.85 3.32 -9.47
C THR A 52 -4.71 1.83 -9.14
N PRO A 53 -3.61 1.40 -8.49
CA PRO A 53 -3.39 -0.02 -8.25
C PRO A 53 -4.36 -0.55 -7.20
N HIS A 54 -4.88 -1.76 -7.45
CA HIS A 54 -5.59 -2.50 -6.40
C HIS A 54 -4.58 -3.02 -5.39
N TRP A 55 -4.62 -2.44 -4.18
CA TRP A 55 -3.70 -2.73 -3.10
C TRP A 55 -4.41 -3.37 -1.91
N THR A 56 -3.73 -4.33 -1.27
CA THR A 56 -4.10 -4.87 0.04
C THR A 56 -2.83 -4.98 0.89
N PRO A 57 -2.91 -4.93 2.23
CA PRO A 57 -1.75 -5.19 3.08
C PRO A 57 -1.11 -6.55 2.80
N LEU A 58 -1.92 -7.55 2.46
CA LEU A 58 -1.43 -8.89 2.12
C LEU A 58 -0.55 -8.88 0.85
N ARG A 59 -0.92 -8.12 -0.19
CA ARG A 59 -0.07 -7.97 -1.39
C ARG A 59 1.30 -7.40 -1.05
N SER A 60 1.35 -6.38 -0.19
CA SER A 60 2.62 -5.84 0.32
C SER A 60 3.41 -6.90 1.06
N GLU A 61 2.79 -7.67 1.96
CA GLU A 61 3.50 -8.72 2.70
C GLU A 61 4.04 -9.85 1.80
N LEU A 62 3.27 -10.27 0.80
CA LEU A 62 3.70 -11.29 -0.16
C LEU A 62 4.86 -10.77 -1.02
N LEU A 63 4.77 -9.53 -1.50
CA LEU A 63 5.87 -8.87 -2.21
C LEU A 63 7.11 -8.76 -1.32
N MET A 64 6.96 -8.34 -0.07
CA MET A 64 8.05 -8.25 0.90
C MET A 64 8.74 -9.59 1.08
N LYS A 65 7.97 -10.67 1.28
CA LYS A 65 8.49 -12.03 1.41
C LYS A 65 9.27 -12.46 0.17
N HIS A 66 8.75 -12.23 -1.03
CA HIS A 66 9.43 -12.60 -2.27
C HIS A 66 10.71 -11.81 -2.52
N MET A 67 10.71 -10.55 -2.11
CA MET A 67 11.84 -9.67 -2.31
C MET A 67 12.86 -9.76 -1.19
N GLY A 68 12.61 -10.41 -0.05
CA GLY A 68 13.55 -10.39 1.07
C GLY A 68 13.48 -9.12 1.92
N ILE A 69 12.34 -8.42 1.91
CA ILE A 69 12.11 -7.20 2.67
C ILE A 69 11.60 -7.59 4.06
N GLN A 70 12.34 -7.17 5.08
CA GLN A 70 11.98 -7.32 6.48
C GLN A 70 11.01 -6.24 6.93
N THR A 71 11.30 -4.98 6.59
CA THR A 71 10.50 -3.82 6.99
C THR A 71 10.23 -2.93 5.78
N ALA A 72 8.98 -2.52 5.61
CA ALA A 72 8.57 -1.53 4.62
C ALA A 72 8.15 -0.23 5.33
N ILE A 73 8.69 0.90 4.88
CA ILE A 73 8.25 2.23 5.30
C ILE A 73 7.23 2.72 4.28
N LEU A 74 5.97 2.74 4.70
CA LEU A 74 4.84 3.06 3.85
C LEU A 74 4.78 4.55 3.54
N SER A 75 4.43 4.89 2.30
CA SER A 75 4.05 6.25 1.89
C SER A 75 2.85 6.21 0.97
N VAL A 76 2.00 7.23 1.02
CA VAL A 76 0.86 7.32 0.09
C VAL A 76 1.42 7.59 -1.30
N THR A 77 0.93 6.87 -2.31
CA THR A 77 1.30 7.12 -3.71
C THR A 77 0.89 8.53 -4.14
N ALA A 78 1.55 9.07 -5.17
CA ALA A 78 1.09 10.29 -5.82
C ALA A 78 -0.34 10.11 -6.37
N PRO A 79 -1.15 11.19 -6.41
CA PRO A 79 -0.86 12.56 -5.96
C PRO A 79 -0.96 12.77 -4.43
N GLY A 80 -1.58 11.84 -3.70
CA GLY A 80 -1.82 11.95 -2.26
C GLY A 80 -3.07 12.78 -1.94
N ALA A 81 -3.15 13.32 -0.73
CA ALA A 81 -4.36 13.99 -0.25
C ALA A 81 -4.75 15.26 -1.02
N CYS A 82 -3.83 15.85 -1.79
CA CYS A 82 -4.10 17.00 -2.66
C CYS A 82 -4.96 16.66 -3.89
N ILE A 83 -5.36 15.39 -4.07
CA ILE A 83 -6.40 15.01 -5.01
C ILE A 83 -7.75 15.67 -4.70
N LEU A 84 -7.96 16.04 -3.43
CA LEU A 84 -9.11 16.84 -2.99
C LEU A 84 -8.64 18.24 -2.59
N GLU A 85 -9.60 19.15 -2.46
CA GLU A 85 -9.36 20.54 -2.05
C GLU A 85 -9.96 20.86 -0.67
N GLY A 86 -9.41 21.91 -0.03
CA GLY A 86 -9.94 22.46 1.22
C GLY A 86 -10.03 21.44 2.37
N GLN A 87 -11.13 21.49 3.13
CA GLN A 87 -11.33 20.62 4.30
C GLN A 87 -11.33 19.13 3.97
N ALA A 88 -11.79 18.76 2.77
CA ALA A 88 -11.79 17.37 2.34
C ALA A 88 -10.36 16.82 2.18
N SER A 89 -9.43 17.64 1.68
CA SER A 89 -8.00 17.28 1.60
C SER A 89 -7.39 16.99 2.97
N TYR A 90 -7.63 17.87 3.95
CA TYR A 90 -7.10 17.68 5.31
C TYR A 90 -7.68 16.44 5.99
N ALA A 91 -9.00 16.20 5.83
CA ALA A 91 -9.64 15.01 6.35
C ALA A 91 -9.08 13.72 5.72
N LEU A 92 -8.84 13.73 4.40
CA LEU A 92 -8.24 12.60 3.70
C LEU A 92 -6.80 12.35 4.17
N ALA A 93 -5.98 13.41 4.31
CA ALA A 93 -4.62 13.30 4.83
C ALA A 93 -4.59 12.68 6.23
N ARG A 94 -5.48 13.14 7.12
CA ARG A 94 -5.60 12.57 8.47
C ARG A 94 -5.95 11.08 8.42
N LYS A 95 -6.95 10.71 7.61
CA LYS A 95 -7.40 9.32 7.49
C LYS A 95 -6.31 8.41 6.90
N LEU A 96 -5.52 8.92 5.95
CA LEU A 96 -4.35 8.22 5.40
C LEU A 96 -3.30 7.95 6.49
N ASN A 97 -2.97 8.95 7.30
CA ASN A 97 -2.00 8.83 8.39
C ASN A 97 -2.49 7.88 9.50
N GLU A 98 -3.76 7.97 9.88
CA GLU A 98 -4.38 7.06 10.85
C GLU A 98 -4.35 5.61 10.32
N SER A 99 -4.68 5.40 9.04
CA SER A 99 -4.57 4.09 8.41
C SER A 99 -3.13 3.55 8.37
N GLY A 100 -2.13 4.41 8.11
CA GLY A 100 -0.72 4.03 8.14
C GLY A 100 -0.26 3.64 9.56
N ALA A 101 -0.68 4.42 10.56
CA ALA A 101 -0.42 4.13 11.97
C ALA A 101 -1.04 2.81 12.41
N GLU A 102 -2.30 2.52 12.02
CA GLU A 102 -2.95 1.25 12.33
C GLU A 102 -2.21 0.04 11.73
N LEU A 103 -1.66 0.16 10.51
CA LEU A 103 -0.88 -0.91 9.87
C LEU A 103 0.42 -1.17 10.62
N ARG A 104 1.15 -0.09 10.99
CA ARG A 104 2.33 -0.17 11.85
C ARG A 104 2.00 -0.81 13.19
N ASP A 105 0.93 -0.38 13.86
CA ASP A 105 0.61 -0.85 15.21
C ASP A 105 0.22 -2.33 15.23
N LYS A 106 -0.40 -2.84 14.15
CA LYS A 106 -0.68 -4.27 13.99
C LYS A 106 0.58 -5.11 13.82
N ASN A 107 1.64 -4.57 13.20
CA ASN A 107 2.90 -5.28 13.02
C ASN A 107 4.11 -4.33 12.91
N PRO A 108 4.63 -3.83 14.05
CA PRO A 108 5.65 -2.77 14.06
C PRO A 108 7.02 -3.25 13.59
N GLN A 109 7.21 -4.57 13.43
CA GLN A 109 8.43 -5.14 12.86
C GLN A 109 8.39 -5.13 11.31
N LYS A 110 7.20 -5.27 10.72
CA LYS A 110 7.02 -5.29 9.26
C LYS A 110 6.78 -3.90 8.67
N PHE A 111 6.05 -3.03 9.36
CA PHE A 111 5.59 -1.77 8.80
C PHE A 111 5.98 -0.56 9.65
N GLY A 112 6.51 0.47 9.00
CA GLY A 112 6.50 1.86 9.44
C GLY A 112 5.78 2.73 8.41
N PHE A 113 5.69 4.05 8.61
CA PHE A 113 5.16 4.96 7.59
C PHE A 113 5.72 6.37 7.75
N PHE A 114 5.72 7.13 6.64
CA PHE A 114 6.01 8.57 6.61
C PHE A 114 4.76 9.41 6.86
#